data_AF-A0A966ZAE0-F1
#
_entry.id   AF-A0A966ZAE0-F1
#
_cell.length_a   1.000
_cell.length_b   1.000
_cell.length_c   1.000
_cell.angle_alpha   90.00
_cell.angle_beta   90.00
_cell.angle_gamma   90.00
#
_symmetry.space_group_name_H-M   'P 1'
#
loop_
_entity.id
_entity.type
_entity.pdbx_description
1 polymer ?
#
loop_
_entity_poly.entity_id
_entity_poly.type
_entity_poly.pdbx_seq_one_letter_code
_entity_poly.pdbx_strand_id
1 'polypeptide(L)'
;MLLDRAFRLVCVPVDSRVWWMKFLAPLAVSPKLPPMFQLGFVSAILPELTLNQVLAFAAAERFRCVEVMCWPVGKAERKFAGITHIDVDAFTKARAEEVHALCAKHGVSLTALGYYPNPLD
;
A
#
# COMPACT_ATOMS: atom_id res chain seq x y z
N MET A 1 41.34 20.66 -15.18
CA MET A 1 40.04 20.01 -15.43
C MET A 1 39.00 20.76 -14.62
N LEU A 2 38.42 21.81 -15.22
CA LEU A 2 37.00 21.89 -15.62
C LEU A 2 36.07 22.04 -14.39
N LEU A 3 35.88 23.29 -13.95
CA LEU A 3 34.68 24.14 -14.14
C LEU A 3 33.54 23.76 -13.19
N ASP A 4 33.21 24.49 -12.12
CA ASP A 4 32.79 25.90 -12.00
C ASP A 4 31.41 26.21 -12.64
N ARG A 5 30.58 26.96 -11.88
CA ARG A 5 29.20 27.47 -12.12
C ARG A 5 28.03 26.62 -11.60
N ALA A 6 27.01 27.17 -10.95
CA ALA A 6 26.74 28.51 -10.45
C ALA A 6 25.49 28.47 -9.54
N PHE A 7 25.62 28.94 -8.30
CA PHE A 7 24.51 29.62 -7.64
C PHE A 7 24.12 30.80 -8.53
N ARG A 8 22.94 30.75 -9.15
CA ARG A 8 22.44 31.88 -9.93
C ARG A 8 21.83 32.89 -8.97
N LEU A 9 22.67 33.76 -8.42
CA LEU A 9 22.23 35.05 -7.91
C LEU A 9 21.69 35.84 -9.11
N VAL A 10 20.37 35.99 -9.21
CA VAL A 10 19.79 36.89 -10.21
C VAL A 10 19.79 38.29 -9.61
N CYS A 11 20.76 39.11 -10.03
CA CYS A 11 20.69 40.55 -9.82
C CYS A 11 19.63 41.08 -10.78
N VAL A 12 18.43 41.41 -10.28
CA VAL A 12 17.39 42.05 -11.08
C VAL A 12 17.68 43.55 -11.10
N PRO A 13 17.85 44.19 -12.27
CA PRO A 13 17.87 45.65 -12.35
C PRO A 13 16.48 46.18 -11.99
N VAL A 14 16.39 46.98 -10.94
CA VAL A 14 15.19 47.74 -10.60
C VAL A 14 15.16 48.98 -11.51
N ASP A 15 14.33 48.94 -12.55
CA ASP A 15 13.89 50.17 -13.21
C ASP A 15 12.75 50.78 -12.39
N SER A 16 12.93 52.08 -12.21
CA SER A 16 12.08 53.06 -11.55
C SER A 16 10.62 53.04 -12.04
N ARG A 17 9.71 53.13 -11.05
CA ARG A 17 8.26 53.41 -11.16
C ARG A 17 7.39 52.16 -11.30
N VAL A 18 7.03 51.57 -10.15
CA VAL A 18 5.64 51.24 -9.74
C VAL A 18 5.70 50.72 -8.29
N TRP A 19 5.03 51.42 -7.37
CA TRP A 19 4.85 51.03 -5.97
C TRP A 19 3.55 50.24 -5.83
N TRP A 20 3.64 48.93 -5.58
CA TRP A 20 2.56 48.19 -4.93
C TRP A 20 3.15 47.32 -3.83
N MET A 21 2.60 47.43 -2.61
CA MET A 21 2.87 46.54 -1.50
C MET A 21 2.60 45.09 -1.94
N LYS A 22 3.65 44.34 -2.28
CA LYS A 22 3.55 42.88 -2.28
C LYS A 22 3.59 42.45 -0.82
N PHE A 23 2.43 42.07 -0.29
CA PHE A 23 2.39 41.17 0.86
C PHE A 23 3.25 39.97 0.51
N LEU A 24 4.31 39.74 1.28
CA LEU A 24 5.01 38.47 1.30
C LEU A 24 3.97 37.43 1.71
N ALA A 25 3.46 36.67 0.74
CA ALA A 25 2.70 35.46 1.03
C ALA A 25 3.55 34.63 2.00
N PRO A 26 3.01 34.18 3.15
CA PRO A 26 3.77 33.29 4.01
C PRO A 26 4.14 32.07 3.17
N LEU A 27 5.41 31.65 3.27
CA LEU A 27 5.87 30.36 2.78
C LEU A 27 4.81 29.32 3.12
N ALA A 28 4.09 28.83 2.11
CA ALA A 28 3.07 27.83 2.29
C ALA A 28 3.74 26.59 2.87
N VAL A 29 3.62 26.42 4.19
CA VAL A 29 3.88 25.14 4.84
C VAL A 29 2.87 24.20 4.22
N SER A 30 3.35 23.32 3.33
CA SER A 30 2.51 22.32 2.68
C SER A 30 1.73 21.60 3.78
N PRO A 31 0.38 21.57 3.75
CA PRO A 31 -0.37 20.86 4.77
C PRO A 31 0.11 19.41 4.73
N LYS A 32 0.67 18.92 5.85
CA LYS A 32 0.89 17.48 6.02
C LYS A 32 -0.50 16.87 5.87
N LEU A 33 -0.71 16.15 4.76
CA LEU A 33 -1.95 15.41 4.55
C LEU A 33 -2.15 14.52 5.80
N PRO A 34 -3.36 14.46 6.38
CA PRO A 34 -3.62 13.55 7.48
C PRO A 34 -3.22 12.12 7.07
N PRO A 35 -2.77 11.28 8.03
CA PRO A 35 -2.45 9.90 7.73
C PRO A 35 -3.65 9.25 7.05
N MET A 36 -3.43 8.73 5.85
CA MET A 36 -4.48 8.11 5.06
C MET A 36 -4.87 6.80 5.74
N PHE A 37 -6.06 6.76 6.35
CA PHE A 37 -6.61 5.53 6.90
C PHE A 37 -6.87 4.54 5.76
N GLN A 38 -6.24 3.37 5.83
CA GLN A 38 -6.42 2.31 4.85
C GLN A 38 -7.51 1.36 5.34
N LEU A 39 -8.61 1.28 4.58
CA LEU A 39 -9.66 0.32 4.83
C LEU A 39 -9.31 -1.01 4.13
N GLY A 40 -9.45 -2.10 4.88
CA GLY A 40 -9.26 -3.45 4.39
C GLY A 40 -10.21 -4.44 5.06
N PHE A 41 -10.09 -5.71 4.69
CA PHE A 41 -10.89 -6.80 5.23
C PHE A 41 -10.06 -8.08 5.39
N VAL A 42 -10.62 -9.04 6.13
CA VAL A 42 -10.04 -10.36 6.35
C VAL A 42 -10.49 -11.30 5.23
N SER A 43 -9.56 -11.91 4.50
CA SER A 43 -9.87 -12.69 3.29
C SER A 43 -10.72 -13.93 3.54
N ALA A 44 -10.84 -14.38 4.80
CA ALA A 44 -11.69 -15.48 5.23
C ALA A 44 -13.17 -15.35 4.79
N ILE A 45 -13.65 -14.15 4.51
CA ILE A 45 -15.03 -13.93 4.04
C ILE A 45 -15.24 -14.30 2.56
N LEU A 46 -14.16 -14.58 1.81
CA LEU A 46 -14.18 -14.99 0.39
C LEU A 46 -13.47 -16.36 0.20
N PRO A 47 -13.97 -17.45 0.80
CA PRO A 47 -13.32 -18.77 0.79
C PRO A 47 -13.07 -19.34 -0.61
N GLU A 48 -13.96 -19.05 -1.55
CA GLU A 48 -13.98 -19.67 -2.88
C GLU A 48 -13.06 -18.94 -3.87
N LEU A 49 -12.52 -17.78 -3.48
CA LEU A 49 -11.66 -16.97 -4.35
C LEU A 49 -10.19 -17.33 -4.16
N THR A 50 -9.45 -17.37 -5.27
CA THR A 50 -7.99 -17.36 -5.25
C THR A 50 -7.46 -16.02 -4.71
N LEU A 51 -6.20 -15.97 -4.27
CA LEU A 51 -5.57 -14.71 -3.83
C LEU A 51 -5.67 -13.60 -4.88
N ASN A 52 -5.41 -13.91 -6.16
CA ASN A 52 -5.53 -12.94 -7.25
C ASN A 52 -6.97 -12.40 -7.38
N GLN A 53 -7.99 -13.23 -7.17
CA GLN A 53 -9.40 -12.81 -7.19
C GLN A 53 -9.78 -11.99 -5.96
N VAL A 54 -9.26 -12.33 -4.78
CA VAL A 54 -9.44 -11.52 -3.55
C VAL A 54 -8.87 -10.12 -3.75
N LEU A 55 -7.66 -10.00 -4.30
CA LEU A 55 -7.03 -8.70 -4.57
C LEU A 55 -7.77 -7.91 -5.67
N ALA A 56 -8.26 -8.59 -6.70
CA ALA A 56 -9.10 -7.97 -7.73
C ALA A 56 -10.41 -7.42 -7.13
N PHE A 57 -11.07 -8.19 -6.26
CA PHE A 57 -12.25 -7.75 -5.53
C PHE A 57 -11.95 -6.55 -4.64
N ALA A 58 -10.86 -6.60 -3.87
CA ALA A 58 -10.43 -5.50 -3.01
C ALA A 58 -10.24 -4.20 -3.81
N ALA A 59 -9.59 -4.28 -4.98
CA ALA A 59 -9.39 -3.14 -5.86
C ALA A 59 -10.73 -2.59 -6.41
N ALA A 60 -11.63 -3.47 -6.88
CA ALA A 60 -12.93 -3.10 -7.41
C ALA A 60 -13.81 -2.39 -6.36
N GLU A 61 -13.80 -2.90 -5.12
CA GLU A 61 -14.54 -2.34 -3.99
C GLU A 61 -13.78 -1.22 -3.25
N ARG A 62 -12.63 -0.80 -3.80
CA ARG A 62 -11.80 0.31 -3.29
C ARG A 62 -11.22 0.09 -1.89
N PHE A 63 -11.12 -1.15 -1.44
CA PHE A 63 -10.23 -1.49 -0.33
C PHE A 63 -8.77 -1.27 -0.73
N ARG A 64 -7.92 -0.93 0.24
CA ARG A 64 -6.49 -0.66 0.00
C ARG A 64 -5.59 -1.74 0.58
N CYS A 65 -6.12 -2.56 1.48
CA CYS A 65 -5.39 -3.65 2.08
C CYS A 65 -6.26 -4.87 2.37
N VAL A 66 -5.61 -6.00 2.58
CA VAL A 66 -6.23 -7.28 2.96
C VAL A 66 -5.41 -7.91 4.08
N GLU A 67 -6.09 -8.45 5.10
CA GLU A 67 -5.54 -9.46 6.00
C GLU A 67 -5.76 -10.83 5.36
N VAL A 68 -4.68 -11.49 4.93
CA VAL A 68 -4.76 -12.70 4.10
C VAL A 68 -4.65 -13.96 4.96
N MET A 69 -5.49 -14.96 4.70
CA MET A 69 -5.38 -16.26 5.38
C MET A 69 -4.20 -17.05 4.82
N CYS A 70 -3.21 -17.34 5.67
CA CYS A 70 -1.90 -17.84 5.26
C CYS A 70 -1.38 -18.99 6.13
N TRP A 71 -1.92 -20.19 5.97
CA TRP A 71 -1.64 -21.37 6.79
C TRP A 71 -1.67 -22.63 5.91
N PRO A 72 -1.22 -23.79 6.40
CA PRO A 72 -1.23 -25.01 5.59
C PRO A 72 -2.63 -25.36 5.09
N VAL A 73 -2.71 -25.90 3.88
CA VAL A 73 -3.98 -26.40 3.34
C VAL A 73 -4.45 -27.59 4.19
N GLY A 74 -5.60 -27.44 4.84
CA GLY A 74 -6.13 -28.42 5.78
C GLY A 74 -7.66 -28.50 5.77
N LYS A 75 -8.20 -29.47 6.51
CA LYS A 75 -9.66 -29.64 6.63
C LYS A 75 -10.27 -28.53 7.48
N ALA A 76 -11.45 -28.09 7.06
CA ALA A 76 -12.27 -27.14 7.80
C ALA A 76 -12.96 -27.84 8.98
N GLU A 77 -12.32 -27.87 10.15
CA GLU A 77 -12.95 -28.45 11.36
C GLU A 77 -13.92 -27.49 12.06
N ARG A 78 -13.97 -26.22 11.63
CA ARG A 78 -14.84 -25.16 12.16
C ARG A 78 -15.13 -24.10 11.10
N LYS A 79 -16.09 -23.20 11.38
CA LYS A 79 -16.46 -22.10 10.48
C LYS A 79 -15.23 -21.22 10.18
N PHE A 80 -14.89 -21.10 8.88
CA PHE A 80 -13.69 -20.42 8.35
C PHE A 80 -12.32 -21.10 8.61
N ALA A 81 -12.27 -22.21 9.36
CA ALA A 81 -11.09 -23.07 9.29
C ALA A 81 -11.00 -23.73 7.91
N GLY A 82 -9.78 -24.07 7.48
CA GLY A 82 -9.44 -24.55 6.15
C GLY A 82 -9.24 -23.48 5.07
N ILE A 83 -9.66 -22.22 5.27
CA ILE A 83 -9.57 -21.19 4.22
C ILE A 83 -8.14 -20.73 4.06
N THR A 84 -7.51 -21.10 2.95
CA THR A 84 -6.10 -20.79 2.69
C THR A 84 -5.97 -20.07 1.36
N HIS A 85 -5.58 -18.79 1.41
CA HIS A 85 -5.25 -18.01 0.21
C HIS A 85 -3.75 -18.02 -0.08
N ILE A 86 -2.93 -18.21 0.96
CA ILE A 86 -1.49 -18.45 0.87
C ILE A 86 -1.17 -19.73 1.62
N ASP A 87 -0.79 -20.78 0.90
CA ASP A 87 -0.27 -22.00 1.53
C ASP A 87 1.17 -21.77 1.97
N VAL A 88 1.41 -21.88 3.28
CA VAL A 88 2.73 -21.62 3.87
C VAL A 88 3.68 -22.82 3.81
N ASP A 89 3.16 -24.04 3.67
CA ASP A 89 4.02 -25.25 3.59
C ASP A 89 4.83 -25.26 2.29
N ALA A 90 4.26 -24.75 1.21
CA ALA A 90 4.89 -24.64 -0.10
C ALA A 90 5.37 -23.21 -0.44
N PHE A 91 5.52 -22.33 0.56
CA PHE A 91 5.83 -20.93 0.31
C PHE A 91 7.32 -20.68 0.07
N THR A 92 7.67 -20.53 -1.21
CA THR A 92 9.05 -20.28 -1.65
C THR A 92 9.30 -18.80 -1.92
N LYS A 93 10.56 -18.42 -2.13
CA LYS A 93 10.92 -17.06 -2.58
C LYS A 93 10.21 -16.67 -3.89
N ALA A 94 10.10 -17.60 -4.83
CA ALA A 94 9.39 -17.37 -6.09
C ALA A 94 7.89 -17.09 -5.85
N ARG A 95 7.25 -17.82 -4.92
CA ARG A 95 5.87 -17.53 -4.51
C ARG A 95 5.73 -16.17 -3.84
N ALA A 96 6.69 -15.77 -3.01
CA ALA A 96 6.69 -14.43 -2.42
C ALA A 96 6.76 -13.34 -3.50
N GLU A 97 7.61 -13.51 -4.51
CA GLU A 97 7.70 -12.59 -5.66
C GLU A 97 6.39 -12.53 -6.45
N GLU A 98 5.73 -13.67 -6.69
CA GLU A 98 4.40 -13.73 -7.29
C GLU A 98 3.35 -12.97 -6.48
N VAL A 99 3.31 -13.15 -5.15
CA VAL A 99 2.39 -12.44 -4.26
C VAL A 99 2.63 -10.92 -4.33
N HIS A 100 3.89 -10.49 -4.29
CA HIS A 100 4.24 -9.07 -4.46
C HIS A 100 3.79 -8.52 -5.82
N ALA A 101 4.00 -9.29 -6.90
CA ALA A 101 3.54 -8.91 -8.24
C ALA A 101 2.02 -8.79 -8.31
N LEU A 102 1.26 -9.68 -7.65
CA LEU A 102 -0.19 -9.59 -7.56
C LEU A 102 -0.65 -8.34 -6.78
N CYS A 103 0.00 -8.05 -5.65
CA CYS A 103 -0.28 -6.83 -4.87
C CYS A 103 -0.06 -5.57 -5.72
N ALA A 104 1.08 -5.49 -6.40
CA ALA A 104 1.42 -4.37 -7.29
C ALA A 104 0.44 -4.24 -8.46
N LYS A 105 0.06 -5.36 -9.08
CA LYS A 105 -0.92 -5.41 -10.18
C LYS A 105 -2.27 -4.80 -9.79
N HIS A 106 -2.74 -5.09 -8.58
CA HIS A 106 -4.06 -4.63 -8.11
C HIS A 106 -4.02 -3.33 -7.32
N GLY A 107 -2.84 -2.84 -6.94
CA GLY A 107 -2.71 -1.67 -6.07
C GLY A 107 -3.26 -1.91 -4.66
N VAL A 108 -3.23 -3.16 -4.20
CA VAL A 108 -3.75 -3.59 -2.88
C VAL A 108 -2.61 -4.24 -2.11
N SER A 109 -2.42 -3.83 -0.86
CA SER A 109 -1.37 -4.36 0.01
C SER A 109 -1.88 -5.49 0.92
N LEU A 110 -0.95 -6.33 1.38
CA LEU A 110 -1.21 -7.25 2.50
C LEU A 110 -0.74 -6.57 3.78
N THR A 111 -1.64 -6.33 4.73
CA THR A 111 -1.30 -5.62 5.99
C THR A 111 -1.19 -6.55 7.18
N ALA A 112 -1.76 -7.75 7.08
CA ALA A 112 -1.71 -8.76 8.12
C ALA A 112 -1.79 -10.16 7.51
N LEU A 113 -1.27 -11.11 8.27
CA LEU A 113 -1.20 -12.53 7.97
C LEU A 113 -2.11 -13.24 8.96
N GLY A 114 -3.30 -13.65 8.51
CA GLY A 114 -4.23 -14.39 9.33
C GLY A 114 -3.80 -15.85 9.45
N TYR A 115 -3.38 -16.23 10.64
CA TYR A 115 -2.95 -17.57 10.99
C TYR A 115 -3.69 -17.99 12.26
N TYR A 116 -4.78 -18.74 12.10
CA TYR A 116 -5.66 -19.13 13.21
C TYR A 116 -5.90 -20.65 13.27
N PRO A 117 -4.87 -21.51 13.44
CA PRO A 117 -5.12 -22.85 13.95
C PRO A 117 -5.58 -22.74 15.42
N ASN A 118 -6.62 -23.46 15.82
CA ASN A 118 -7.01 -23.55 17.23
C ASN A 118 -6.22 -24.71 17.86
N PRO A 119 -5.30 -24.48 18.82
CA PRO A 119 -4.56 -25.55 19.47
C PRO A 119 -5.30 -26.17 20.67
N LEU A 120 -6.59 -25.85 20.86
CA LEU A 120 -7.41 -26.26 22.01
C LEU A 120 -8.47 -27.29 21.61
N ASP A 121 -8.08 -28.32 20.86
CA ASP A 121 -8.94 -29.49 20.62
C ASP A 121 -9.15 -30.30 21.91
#